data_AF-A0A2U2ZSC0-F1
#
_entry.id   AF-A0A2U2ZSC0-F1
#
_cell.length_a   1.000
_cell.length_b   1.000
_cell.length_c   1.000
_cell.angle_alpha   90.00
_cell.angle_beta   90.00
_cell.angle_gamma   90.00
#
_symmetry.space_group_name_H-M   'P 1'
#
loop_
_entity.id
_entity.type
_entity.pdbx_description
1 polymer ?
#
loop_
_entity_poly.entity_id
_entity_poly.type
_entity_poly.pdbx_seq_one_letter_code
_entity_poly.pdbx_strand_id
1 'polypeptide(L)'
;MGGESTTRTAPRSGGTNTGPVGSRTGQRLSGLAVALGLVLFLGGFAWGAVVYRPYTVPTSSMAPTIDAGDRVLAQRIDAADIRRGDVVVFTDKTWVSNAPVVKRVVAVGGDTVSCCTKGKLTVNGKQIDEPYLPKDSLAEWKNIPTVTVPKGRLFLLGDERQGSLDSSAHLTDAASGTVAASAVTARVDAVVWPMNGMLQEPSGFKELGALSSPGPLRTIVALIVGGAVLVLGGGAYGPIAKRLGNRRAARPRTEPVGAR
;
A
#
# COMPACT_ATOMS: atom_id res chain seq x y z
N MET A 1 -25.19 -77.16 -43.02
CA MET A 1 -25.67 -75.77 -43.09
C MET A 1 -25.83 -75.32 -41.65
N GLY A 2 -24.97 -74.57 -41.00
CA GLY A 2 -24.13 -73.43 -41.40
C GLY A 2 -24.20 -72.51 -40.17
N GLY A 3 -23.32 -72.73 -39.19
CA GLY A 3 -23.28 -71.97 -37.95
C GLY A 3 -22.42 -70.72 -38.14
N GLU A 4 -22.98 -69.54 -37.96
CA GLU A 4 -22.25 -68.28 -37.94
C GLU A 4 -22.26 -67.69 -36.53
N SER A 5 -21.11 -67.82 -35.88
CA SER A 5 -20.78 -67.17 -34.62
C SER A 5 -20.35 -65.73 -34.93
N THR A 6 -21.20 -64.74 -34.64
CA THR A 6 -20.84 -63.32 -34.81
C THR A 6 -20.14 -62.81 -33.55
N THR A 7 -18.82 -62.97 -33.52
CA THR A 7 -17.95 -62.38 -32.49
C THR A 7 -17.93 -60.87 -32.63
N ARG A 8 -18.49 -60.18 -31.63
CA ARG A 8 -18.43 -58.73 -31.43
C ARG A 8 -16.99 -58.31 -31.09
N THR A 9 -16.25 -57.81 -32.07
CA THR A 9 -14.95 -57.16 -31.84
C THR A 9 -15.18 -55.68 -31.51
N ALA A 10 -15.10 -55.33 -30.23
CA ALA A 10 -15.03 -53.93 -29.79
C ALA A 10 -13.73 -53.29 -30.33
N PRO A 11 -13.76 -52.03 -30.81
CA PRO A 11 -12.53 -51.34 -31.16
C PRO A 11 -11.73 -51.10 -29.87
N ARG A 12 -10.51 -51.65 -29.84
CA ARG A 12 -9.48 -51.36 -28.84
C ARG A 12 -9.35 -49.84 -28.71
N SER A 13 -9.72 -49.31 -27.55
CA SER A 13 -9.31 -47.97 -27.10
C SER A 13 -7.80 -48.02 -26.85
N GLY A 14 -7.03 -47.80 -27.92
CA GLY A 14 -5.60 -47.56 -27.86
C GLY A 14 -5.35 -46.25 -27.12
N GLY A 15 -5.17 -46.34 -25.81
CA GLY A 15 -4.63 -45.26 -24.99
C GLY A 15 -3.23 -44.94 -25.47
N THR A 16 -3.09 -43.95 -26.34
CA THR A 16 -1.83 -43.27 -26.56
C THR A 16 -1.70 -42.21 -25.46
N ASN A 17 -0.79 -42.50 -24.52
CA ASN A 17 -0.30 -41.57 -23.51
C ASN A 17 -0.24 -40.14 -24.06
N THR A 18 -1.16 -39.28 -23.60
CA THR A 18 -1.07 -37.84 -23.78
C THR A 18 0.02 -37.31 -22.85
N GLY A 19 1.28 -37.61 -23.17
CA GLY A 19 2.41 -36.94 -22.56
C GLY A 19 2.34 -35.44 -22.87
N PRO A 20 2.75 -34.55 -21.95
CA PRO A 20 2.69 -33.12 -22.18
C PRO A 20 3.54 -32.73 -23.39
N VAL A 21 2.92 -32.07 -24.37
CA VAL A 21 3.59 -31.52 -25.55
C VAL A 21 4.36 -30.27 -25.10
N GLY A 22 5.60 -30.46 -24.64
CA GLY A 22 6.53 -29.42 -24.22
C GLY A 22 7.93 -30.01 -23.99
N SER A 23 9.00 -29.23 -24.20
CA SER A 23 10.35 -29.72 -23.88
C SER A 23 10.49 -29.93 -22.37
N ARG A 24 11.16 -31.01 -21.93
CA ARG A 24 11.39 -31.29 -20.49
C ARG A 24 11.98 -30.06 -19.77
N THR A 25 12.83 -29.30 -20.47
CA THR A 25 13.43 -28.06 -19.99
C THR A 25 12.37 -26.96 -19.80
N GLY A 26 11.47 -26.76 -20.76
CA GLY A 26 10.41 -25.76 -20.67
C GLY A 26 9.43 -26.03 -19.53
N GLN A 27 9.11 -27.29 -19.28
CA GLN A 27 8.23 -27.67 -18.16
C GLN A 27 8.92 -27.48 -16.79
N ARG A 28 10.23 -27.73 -16.69
CA ARG A 28 11.02 -27.42 -15.49
C ARG A 28 11.13 -25.92 -15.23
N LEU A 29 11.38 -25.12 -16.27
CA LEU A 29 11.45 -23.65 -16.18
C LEU A 29 10.11 -23.04 -15.77
N SER A 30 9.00 -23.54 -16.32
CA SER A 30 7.64 -23.16 -15.91
C SER A 30 7.39 -23.50 -14.43
N GLY A 31 7.77 -24.70 -13.98
CA GLY A 31 7.66 -25.09 -12.56
C GLY A 31 8.48 -24.20 -11.62
N LEU A 32 9.72 -23.87 -12.00
CA LEU A 32 10.57 -22.94 -11.25
C LEU A 32 9.99 -21.53 -11.20
N ALA A 33 9.44 -21.03 -12.32
CA ALA A 33 8.76 -19.74 -12.37
C ALA A 33 7.55 -19.69 -11.44
N VAL A 34 6.72 -20.74 -11.42
CA VAL A 34 5.59 -20.84 -10.49
C VAL A 34 6.07 -20.86 -9.04
N ALA A 35 7.09 -21.67 -8.72
CA ALA A 35 7.62 -21.76 -7.37
C ALA A 35 8.17 -20.42 -6.87
N LEU A 36 8.99 -19.74 -7.68
CA LEU A 36 9.49 -18.40 -7.39
C LEU A 36 8.34 -17.40 -7.24
N GLY A 37 7.34 -17.47 -8.13
CA GLY A 37 6.17 -16.61 -8.09
C GLY A 37 5.38 -16.76 -6.79
N LEU A 38 5.18 -17.98 -6.32
CA LEU A 38 4.53 -18.26 -5.04
C LEU A 38 5.33 -17.71 -3.86
N VAL A 39 6.65 -17.88 -3.86
CA VAL A 39 7.53 -17.34 -2.80
C VAL A 39 7.44 -15.81 -2.74
N LEU A 40 7.51 -15.12 -3.89
CA LEU A 40 7.41 -13.66 -3.94
C LEU A 40 6.01 -13.18 -3.55
N PHE A 41 4.95 -13.84 -4.02
CA PHE A 41 3.57 -13.47 -3.72
C PHE A 41 3.25 -13.66 -2.24
N LEU A 42 3.46 -14.87 -1.70
CA LEU A 42 3.15 -15.19 -0.31
C LEU A 42 4.10 -14.48 0.64
N GLY A 43 5.39 -14.39 0.30
CA GLY A 43 6.38 -13.68 1.10
C GLY A 43 6.10 -12.18 1.15
N GLY A 44 5.79 -11.55 0.01
CA GLY A 44 5.38 -10.15 -0.06
C GLY A 44 4.10 -9.89 0.75
N PHE A 45 3.08 -10.74 0.59
CA PHE A 45 1.83 -10.63 1.35
C PHE A 45 2.04 -10.78 2.87
N ALA A 46 2.80 -11.81 3.29
CA ALA A 46 3.11 -12.04 4.71
C ALA A 46 3.91 -10.88 5.30
N TRP A 47 4.91 -10.37 4.57
CA TRP A 47 5.68 -9.20 5.00
C TRP A 47 4.79 -7.97 5.14
N GLY A 48 3.91 -7.72 4.16
CA GLY A 48 2.93 -6.64 4.21
C GLY A 48 1.97 -6.75 5.40
N ALA A 49 1.44 -7.94 5.69
CA ALA A 49 0.53 -8.16 6.81
C ALA A 49 1.18 -7.91 8.18
N VAL A 50 2.48 -8.18 8.32
CA VAL A 50 3.25 -7.93 9.54
C VAL A 50 3.56 -6.45 9.71
N VAL A 51 3.92 -5.75 8.63
CA VAL A 51 4.37 -4.36 8.69
C VAL A 51 3.21 -3.36 8.66
N TYR A 52 2.16 -3.64 7.89
CA TYR A 52 1.05 -2.71 7.68
C TYR A 52 -0.23 -3.14 8.40
N ARG A 53 -1.06 -2.16 8.74
CA ARG A 53 -2.45 -2.35 9.18
C ARG A 53 -3.40 -1.50 8.32
N PRO A 54 -4.53 -2.08 7.88
CA PRO A 54 -5.58 -1.30 7.26
C PRO A 54 -6.43 -0.58 8.31
N TYR A 55 -6.81 0.66 8.03
CA TYR A 55 -7.76 1.42 8.83
C TYR A 55 -8.84 2.02 7.92
N THR A 56 -10.08 2.05 8.40
CA THR A 56 -11.16 2.83 7.79
C THR A 56 -11.26 4.15 8.53
N VAL A 57 -11.18 5.28 7.82
CA VAL A 57 -11.24 6.61 8.42
C VAL A 57 -12.69 7.08 8.48
N PRO A 58 -13.28 7.32 9.67
CA PRO A 58 -14.71 7.63 9.78
C PRO A 58 -15.04 9.12 9.67
N THR A 59 -14.03 10.00 9.63
CA THR A 59 -14.22 11.47 9.70
C THR A 59 -13.51 12.18 8.56
N SER A 60 -13.97 13.38 8.20
CA SER A 60 -13.33 14.28 7.23
C SER A 60 -12.22 15.15 7.82
N SER A 61 -11.76 14.89 9.06
CA SER A 61 -10.76 15.74 9.74
C SER A 61 -9.38 15.79 9.06
N MET A 62 -9.14 14.90 8.11
CA MET A 62 -7.92 14.82 7.30
C MET A 62 -8.16 15.19 5.83
N ALA A 63 -9.35 15.67 5.47
CA ALA A 63 -9.62 16.13 4.11
C ALA A 63 -8.73 17.36 3.78
N PRO A 64 -8.24 17.50 2.54
CA PRO A 64 -8.48 16.64 1.37
C PRO A 64 -7.50 15.45 1.25
N THR A 65 -6.57 15.29 2.19
CA THR A 65 -5.56 14.21 2.13
C THR A 65 -6.18 12.83 2.31
N ILE A 66 -7.14 12.71 3.24
CA ILE A 66 -7.88 11.47 3.53
C ILE A 66 -9.33 11.85 3.82
N ASP A 67 -10.25 11.31 3.03
CA ASP A 67 -11.67 11.58 3.15
C ASP A 67 -12.36 10.62 4.13
N ALA A 68 -13.55 11.01 4.58
CA ALA A 68 -14.40 10.12 5.36
C ALA A 68 -14.81 8.91 4.51
N GLY A 69 -14.57 7.71 5.03
CA GLY A 69 -14.82 6.43 4.35
C GLY A 69 -13.59 5.81 3.70
N ASP A 70 -12.49 6.55 3.57
CA ASP A 70 -11.25 6.05 2.97
C ASP A 70 -10.66 4.88 3.76
N ARG A 71 -10.05 3.94 3.03
CA ARG A 71 -9.23 2.89 3.63
C ARG A 71 -7.77 3.19 3.41
N VAL A 72 -7.06 3.32 4.51
CA VAL A 72 -5.64 3.65 4.52
C VAL A 72 -4.79 2.47 4.97
N LEU A 73 -3.58 2.37 4.42
CA LEU A 73 -2.54 1.47 4.93
C LEU A 73 -1.56 2.28 5.76
N ALA A 74 -1.42 1.87 7.02
CA ALA A 74 -0.49 2.48 7.94
C ALA A 74 0.60 1.49 8.35
N GLN A 75 1.86 1.91 8.21
CA GLN A 75 3.05 1.18 8.64
C GLN A 75 3.16 1.23 10.16
N ARG A 76 3.35 0.09 10.81
CA ARG A 76 3.72 0.03 12.23
C ARG A 76 5.11 0.68 12.40
N ILE A 77 5.21 1.67 13.28
CA ILE A 77 6.45 2.41 13.57
C ILE A 77 6.58 2.68 15.07
N ASP A 78 7.81 2.92 15.52
CA ASP A 78 8.08 3.33 16.89
C ASP A 78 8.14 4.86 17.02
N ALA A 79 8.06 5.36 18.25
CA ALA A 79 8.11 6.80 18.55
C ALA A 79 9.37 7.50 18.00
N ALA A 80 10.49 6.76 17.91
CA ALA A 80 11.75 7.27 17.41
C ALA A 80 11.77 7.48 15.88
N ASP A 81 10.81 6.91 15.15
CA ASP A 81 10.71 7.02 13.69
C ASP A 81 9.77 8.15 13.24
N ILE A 82 9.02 8.74 14.17
CA ILE A 82 8.06 9.80 13.89
C ILE A 82 8.81 11.09 13.51
N ARG A 83 8.42 11.68 12.40
CA ARG A 83 8.95 12.97 11.91
C ARG A 83 7.83 13.97 11.69
N ARG A 84 8.22 15.25 11.58
CA ARG A 84 7.29 16.31 11.18
C ARG A 84 6.75 16.01 9.79
N GLY A 85 5.46 16.30 9.61
CA GLY A 85 4.72 16.04 8.40
C GLY A 85 4.11 14.65 8.30
N ASP A 86 4.48 13.70 9.17
CA ASP A 86 3.89 12.35 9.18
C ASP A 86 2.40 12.41 9.47
N VAL A 87 1.61 11.60 8.77
CA VAL A 87 0.21 11.32 9.16
C VAL A 87 0.22 10.07 10.03
N VAL A 88 -0.21 10.19 11.28
CA VAL A 88 -0.09 9.13 12.29
C VAL A 88 -1.45 8.65 12.78
N VAL A 89 -1.53 7.36 13.09
CA VAL A 89 -2.65 6.73 13.80
C VAL A 89 -2.26 6.55 15.26
N PHE A 90 -3.03 7.14 16.17
CA PHE A 90 -2.78 7.08 17.60
C PHE A 90 -4.07 6.82 18.37
N THR A 91 -3.94 6.40 19.63
CA THR A 91 -5.09 6.25 20.54
C THR A 91 -4.78 7.01 21.81
N ASP A 92 -5.55 8.07 22.07
CA ASP A 92 -5.39 8.90 23.27
C ASP A 92 -6.70 8.93 24.05
N LYS A 93 -6.62 8.63 25.36
CA LYS A 93 -7.77 8.56 26.25
C LYS A 93 -8.40 9.93 26.53
N THR A 94 -7.66 11.02 26.35
CA THR A 94 -8.16 12.37 26.63
C THR A 94 -8.88 12.99 25.43
N TRP A 95 -8.55 12.56 24.20
CA TRP A 95 -9.15 13.12 22.98
C TRP A 95 -10.41 12.36 22.56
N VAL A 96 -10.30 11.04 22.38
CA VAL A 96 -11.40 10.20 21.91
C VAL A 96 -11.32 8.86 22.64
N SER A 97 -12.34 8.54 23.44
CA SER A 97 -12.40 7.36 24.29
C SER A 97 -12.07 6.05 23.54
N ASN A 98 -10.81 5.62 23.65
CA ASN A 98 -10.26 4.35 23.14
C ASN A 98 -10.50 4.06 21.65
N ALA A 99 -10.58 5.10 20.80
CA ALA A 99 -10.69 4.93 19.36
C ALA A 99 -9.41 5.41 18.63
N PRO A 100 -8.97 4.75 17.56
CA PRO A 100 -7.86 5.23 16.75
C PRO A 100 -8.25 6.53 16.04
N VAL A 101 -7.37 7.53 16.10
CA VAL A 101 -7.51 8.83 15.45
C VAL A 101 -6.36 9.03 14.48
N VAL A 102 -6.64 9.69 13.36
CA VAL A 102 -5.64 10.05 12.34
C VAL A 102 -5.44 11.56 12.35
N LYS A 103 -4.18 12.01 12.47
CA LYS A 103 -3.77 13.43 12.40
C LYS A 103 -2.37 13.56 11.82
N ARG A 104 -2.01 14.76 11.38
CA ARG A 104 -0.66 15.11 10.93
C ARG A 104 0.20 15.64 12.07
N VAL A 105 1.42 15.14 12.18
CA VAL A 105 2.45 15.67 13.08
C VAL A 105 2.95 16.98 12.53
N VAL A 106 2.68 18.09 13.20
CA VAL A 106 3.20 19.40 12.77
C VAL A 106 4.41 19.86 13.59
N ALA A 107 4.52 19.40 14.84
CA ALA A 107 5.65 19.68 15.69
C ALA A 107 5.96 18.49 16.61
N VAL A 108 7.24 18.30 16.91
CA VAL A 108 7.76 17.22 17.78
C VAL A 108 8.41 17.82 19.02
N GLY A 109 8.71 16.99 20.02
CA GLY A 109 9.26 17.46 21.29
C GLY A 109 10.50 18.38 21.14
N GLY A 110 10.44 19.54 21.79
CA GLY A 110 11.43 20.61 21.69
C GLY A 110 11.05 21.72 20.72
N ASP A 111 10.10 21.49 19.82
CA ASP A 111 9.62 22.53 18.92
C ASP A 111 8.74 23.56 19.60
N THR A 112 8.71 24.74 19.01
CA THR A 112 7.68 25.75 19.24
C THR A 112 6.76 25.80 18.04
N VAL A 113 5.45 25.81 18.28
CA VAL A 113 4.43 25.93 17.22
C VAL A 113 3.49 27.07 17.56
N SER A 114 3.12 27.87 16.56
CA SER A 114 2.13 28.93 16.69
C SER A 114 1.39 29.14 15.38
N CYS A 115 0.19 29.70 15.47
CA CYS A 115 -0.61 30.06 14.32
C CYS A 115 -1.30 31.42 14.55
N CYS A 116 -1.35 32.32 13.56
CA CYS A 116 -0.75 32.21 12.22
C CYS A 116 -0.08 33.52 11.82
N THR A 117 1.12 33.42 11.27
CA THR A 117 1.81 34.57 10.67
C THR A 117 1.47 34.59 9.19
N LYS A 118 0.71 35.59 8.72
CA LYS A 118 0.23 35.67 7.32
C LYS A 118 -0.50 34.39 6.86
N GLY A 119 -1.29 33.82 7.76
CA GLY A 119 -2.07 32.62 7.52
C GLY A 119 -1.38 31.30 7.36
N LYS A 120 -0.08 31.27 7.64
CA LYS A 120 0.68 30.03 7.68
C LYS A 120 0.99 29.65 9.13
N LEU A 121 1.03 28.33 9.36
CA LEU A 121 1.57 27.75 10.57
C LEU A 121 3.05 28.14 10.70
N THR A 122 3.48 28.50 11.91
CA THR A 122 4.86 28.79 12.21
C THR A 122 5.39 27.71 13.17
N VAL A 123 6.51 27.09 12.81
CA VAL A 123 7.21 26.12 13.67
C VAL A 123 8.66 26.55 13.81
N ASN A 124 9.14 26.71 15.06
CA ASN A 124 10.47 27.25 15.37
C ASN A 124 10.77 28.60 14.69
N GLY A 125 9.76 29.48 14.66
CA GLY A 125 9.85 30.79 14.01
C GLY A 125 9.80 30.77 12.48
N LYS A 126 9.65 29.58 11.87
CA LYS A 126 9.62 29.41 10.43
C LYS A 126 8.22 29.14 9.91
N GLN A 127 7.81 29.86 8.86
CA GLN A 127 6.55 29.59 8.18
C GLN A 127 6.63 28.26 7.43
N ILE A 128 5.63 27.42 7.63
CA ILE A 128 5.54 26.10 7.00
C ILE A 128 4.66 26.20 5.76
N ASP A 129 5.18 25.67 4.66
CA ASP A 129 4.37 25.47 3.46
C ASP A 129 3.58 24.17 3.58
N GLU A 130 2.27 24.25 3.42
CA GLU A 130 1.37 23.13 3.68
C GLU A 130 0.67 22.72 2.37
N PRO A 131 1.40 22.14 1.39
CA PRO A 131 0.86 21.88 0.05
C PRO A 131 -0.27 20.84 0.03
N TYR A 132 -0.44 20.10 1.12
CA TYR A 132 -1.56 19.16 1.35
C TYR A 132 -2.86 19.87 1.72
N LEU A 133 -2.83 21.17 2.03
CA LEU A 133 -4.02 21.98 2.28
C LEU A 133 -4.55 22.58 0.97
N PRO A 134 -5.87 22.79 0.84
CA PRO A 134 -6.43 23.58 -0.25
C PRO A 134 -5.80 24.98 -0.30
N LYS A 135 -5.58 25.53 -1.49
CA LYS A 135 -4.89 26.84 -1.68
C LYS A 135 -5.56 28.00 -0.93
N ASP A 136 -6.86 27.90 -0.69
CA ASP A 136 -7.67 28.89 0.02
C ASP A 136 -8.02 28.47 1.47
N SER A 137 -7.53 27.30 1.91
CA SER A 137 -7.65 26.83 3.30
C SER A 137 -6.56 27.50 4.12
N LEU A 138 -6.86 28.70 4.60
CA LEU A 138 -5.98 29.43 5.49
C LEU A 138 -6.01 28.74 6.86
N ALA A 139 -4.83 28.38 7.37
CA ALA A 139 -4.66 27.91 8.74
C ALA A 139 -5.07 28.99 9.78
N GLU A 140 -5.32 30.23 9.33
CA GLU A 140 -5.62 31.46 10.07
C GLU A 140 -6.62 31.33 11.21
N TRP A 141 -7.58 30.41 11.12
CA TRP A 141 -8.74 30.41 12.01
C TRP A 141 -8.46 29.81 13.40
N LYS A 142 -7.36 29.08 13.60
CA LYS A 142 -7.15 28.32 14.85
C LYS A 142 -6.50 29.11 16.01
N ASN A 143 -6.09 30.37 15.82
CA ASN A 143 -5.48 31.24 16.86
C ASN A 143 -4.59 30.48 17.85
N ILE A 144 -3.66 29.66 17.34
CA ILE A 144 -2.85 28.79 18.17
C ILE A 144 -1.77 29.66 18.85
N PRO A 145 -1.79 29.80 20.19
CA PRO A 145 -0.74 30.54 20.88
C PRO A 145 0.60 29.83 20.69
N THR A 146 1.70 30.48 21.04
CA THR A 146 3.00 29.81 21.02
C THR A 146 3.02 28.68 22.05
N VAL A 147 3.02 27.44 21.56
CA VAL A 147 3.12 26.22 22.36
C VAL A 147 4.52 25.64 22.19
N THR A 148 5.20 25.37 23.30
CA THR A 148 6.44 24.56 23.30
C THR A 148 6.07 23.11 23.51
N VAL A 149 6.36 22.25 22.54
CA VAL A 149 6.02 20.82 22.59
C VAL A 149 6.96 20.13 23.59
N PRO A 150 6.45 19.49 24.65
CA PRO A 150 7.30 18.78 25.59
C PRO A 150 8.05 17.61 24.93
N LYS A 151 9.21 17.24 25.48
CA LYS A 151 9.96 16.07 25.02
C LYS A 151 9.08 14.81 25.05
N GLY A 152 9.19 13.98 24.02
CA GLY A 152 8.39 12.75 23.89
C GLY A 152 6.91 12.99 23.55
N ARG A 153 6.52 14.22 23.20
CA ARG A 153 5.16 14.57 22.77
C ARG A 153 5.15 15.15 21.36
N LEU A 154 3.96 15.20 20.79
CA LEU A 154 3.66 15.63 19.44
C LEU A 154 2.54 16.67 19.48
N PHE A 155 2.64 17.69 18.64
CA PHE A 155 1.51 18.56 18.33
C PHE A 155 0.92 18.11 17.00
N LEU A 156 -0.35 17.72 17.02
CA LEU A 156 -1.03 17.09 15.90
C LEU A 156 -2.17 17.97 15.39
N LEU A 157 -2.25 18.17 14.09
CA LEU A 157 -3.33 18.92 13.45
C LEU A 157 -4.03 18.05 12.41
N GLY A 158 -5.33 18.28 12.22
CA GLY A 158 -6.02 17.80 11.03
C GLY A 158 -5.63 18.62 9.80
N ASP A 159 -5.70 18.00 8.64
CA ASP A 159 -5.58 18.72 7.37
C ASP A 159 -6.87 19.53 7.10
N GLU A 160 -8.01 19.10 7.64
CA GLU A 160 -9.22 19.92 7.66
C GLU A 160 -9.16 20.90 8.84
N ARG A 161 -8.57 22.08 8.58
CA ARG A 161 -8.21 23.05 9.61
C ARG A 161 -9.38 23.70 10.33
N GLN A 162 -10.60 23.64 9.83
CA GLN A 162 -11.75 24.27 10.50
C GLN A 162 -12.54 23.26 11.33
N GLY A 163 -12.72 22.04 10.81
CA GLY A 163 -13.57 21.02 11.44
C GLY A 163 -12.83 20.02 12.33
N SER A 164 -11.50 20.03 12.36
CA SER A 164 -10.72 19.04 13.11
C SER A 164 -10.63 19.33 14.60
N LEU A 165 -11.10 18.38 15.42
CA LEU A 165 -10.75 18.26 16.84
C LEU A 165 -9.35 17.67 16.95
N ASP A 166 -8.38 18.52 17.25
CA ASP A 166 -6.96 18.20 17.29
C ASP A 166 -6.23 19.03 18.37
N SER A 167 -4.89 19.11 18.35
CA SER A 167 -4.13 19.77 19.41
C SER A 167 -4.56 21.21 19.66
N SER A 168 -5.06 21.93 18.65
CA SER A 168 -5.52 23.31 18.84
C SER A 168 -6.83 23.40 19.63
N ALA A 169 -7.67 22.35 19.59
CA ALA A 169 -8.93 22.30 20.35
C ALA A 169 -8.69 21.90 21.81
N HIS A 170 -7.53 21.30 22.10
CA HIS A 170 -7.15 20.76 23.41
C HIS A 170 -6.11 21.62 24.15
N LEU A 171 -5.92 22.89 23.75
CA LEU A 171 -4.86 23.76 24.30
C LEU A 171 -4.95 24.00 25.82
N THR A 172 -6.15 23.90 26.39
CA THR A 172 -6.40 24.03 27.83
C THR A 172 -6.18 22.72 28.60
N ASP A 173 -5.98 21.61 27.91
CA ASP A 173 -5.76 20.30 28.52
C ASP A 173 -4.31 20.15 29.00
N ALA A 174 -4.05 19.07 29.74
CA ALA A 174 -2.71 18.72 30.19
C ALA A 174 -1.71 18.69 29.01
N ALA A 175 -0.52 19.25 29.23
CA ALA A 175 0.52 19.39 28.21
C ALA A 175 0.09 20.15 26.95
N SER A 176 -0.83 21.12 27.08
CA SER A 176 -1.25 22.03 26.02
C SER A 176 -1.79 21.31 24.78
N GLY A 177 -2.58 20.26 25.00
CA GLY A 177 -3.20 19.51 23.92
C GLY A 177 -2.20 18.73 23.06
N THR A 178 -0.98 18.47 23.54
CA THR A 178 -0.05 17.58 22.83
C THR A 178 -0.40 16.12 23.09
N VAL A 179 0.05 15.20 22.24
CA VAL A 179 -0.16 13.74 22.37
C VAL A 179 1.18 13.06 22.65
N ALA A 180 1.19 12.02 23.49
CA ALA A 180 2.42 11.26 23.73
C ALA A 180 2.88 10.55 22.45
N ALA A 181 4.16 10.65 22.08
CA ALA A 181 4.69 9.95 20.90
C ALA A 181 4.53 8.43 21.01
N SER A 182 4.56 7.89 22.24
CA SER A 182 4.30 6.47 22.53
C SER A 182 2.84 6.04 22.34
N ALA A 183 1.90 6.97 22.17
CA ALA A 183 0.50 6.65 21.86
C ALA A 183 0.28 6.40 20.35
N VAL A 184 1.28 6.75 19.51
CA VAL A 184 1.25 6.47 18.08
C VAL A 184 1.51 4.98 17.85
N THR A 185 0.69 4.38 16.98
CA THR A 185 0.74 2.94 16.66
C THR A 185 1.17 2.68 15.23
N ALA A 186 0.96 3.63 14.32
CA ALA A 186 1.30 3.51 12.92
C ALA A 186 1.41 4.88 12.22
N ARG A 187 2.13 4.93 11.10
CA ARG A 187 2.18 6.06 10.15
C ARG A 187 1.47 5.68 8.86
N VAL A 188 0.55 6.52 8.41
CA VAL A 188 -0.19 6.33 7.15
C VAL A 188 0.72 6.62 5.97
N ASP A 189 0.86 5.64 5.07
CA ASP A 189 1.67 5.77 3.86
C ASP A 189 0.79 5.95 2.60
N ALA A 190 -0.42 5.36 2.57
CA ALA A 190 -1.26 5.34 1.38
C ALA A 190 -2.76 5.24 1.68
N VAL A 191 -3.57 5.78 0.77
CA VAL A 191 -5.01 5.54 0.64
C VAL A 191 -5.22 4.44 -0.41
N VAL A 192 -5.63 3.26 0.02
CA VAL A 192 -5.78 2.07 -0.84
C VAL A 192 -7.19 1.85 -1.38
N TRP A 193 -8.17 2.56 -0.81
CA TRP A 193 -9.52 2.64 -1.35
C TRP A 193 -10.04 4.06 -1.09
N PRO A 194 -10.43 4.83 -2.14
CA PRO A 194 -10.66 4.45 -3.54
C PRO A 194 -9.41 4.44 -4.45
N MET A 195 -8.22 4.11 -3.91
CA MET A 195 -6.92 4.05 -4.61
C MET A 195 -6.28 5.42 -4.92
N ASN A 196 -6.37 6.37 -3.98
CA ASN A 196 -5.70 7.68 -4.11
C ASN A 196 -4.16 7.59 -3.99
N GLY A 197 -3.62 6.40 -3.68
CA GLY A 197 -2.20 6.11 -3.77
C GLY A 197 -1.41 6.53 -2.54
N MET A 198 -0.11 6.72 -2.72
CA MET A 198 0.80 7.16 -1.65
C MET A 198 0.49 8.60 -1.24
N LEU A 199 0.57 8.89 0.05
CA LEU A 199 0.46 10.27 0.52
C LEU A 199 1.59 11.14 -0.04
N GLN A 200 1.28 12.43 -0.23
CA GLN A 200 2.27 13.41 -0.69
C GLN A 200 3.34 13.63 0.37
N GLU A 201 4.59 13.85 -0.09
CA GLU A 201 5.69 14.22 0.78
C GLU A 201 5.41 15.60 1.42
N PRO A 202 5.56 15.74 2.74
CA PRO A 202 5.25 16.98 3.46
C PRO A 202 6.42 17.98 3.34
N SER A 203 6.64 18.49 2.14
CA SER A 203 7.85 19.25 1.74
C SER A 203 8.12 20.49 2.60
N GLY A 204 7.10 21.17 3.13
CA GLY A 204 7.30 22.36 3.97
C GLY A 204 8.02 22.10 5.29
N PHE A 205 8.09 20.86 5.75
CA PHE A 205 8.84 20.50 6.97
C PHE A 205 10.30 20.13 6.69
N LYS A 206 10.70 20.00 5.42
CA LYS A 206 12.05 19.56 5.03
C LYS A 206 13.15 20.47 5.56
N GLU A 207 12.85 21.75 5.65
CA GLU A 207 13.82 22.74 6.15
C GLU A 207 13.93 22.77 7.69
N LEU A 208 13.11 21.98 8.40
CA LEU A 208 13.17 21.80 9.86
C LEU A 208 13.87 20.49 10.26
N GLY A 209 14.25 19.65 9.31
CA GLY A 209 14.96 18.41 9.55
C GLY A 209 14.62 17.30 8.55
N ALA A 210 15.18 16.12 8.78
CA ALA A 210 14.93 14.96 7.94
C ALA A 210 13.46 14.54 7.98
N LEU A 211 12.90 14.32 6.79
CA LEU A 211 11.58 13.73 6.64
C LEU A 211 11.65 12.20 6.78
N SER A 212 10.51 11.62 7.11
CA SER A 212 10.30 10.18 7.08
C SER A 212 10.57 9.60 5.69
N SER A 213 11.30 8.49 5.63
CA SER A 213 11.42 7.71 4.39
C SER A 213 10.12 6.95 4.12
N PRO A 214 9.65 6.89 2.87
CA PRO A 214 8.50 6.07 2.50
C PRO A 214 8.72 4.62 2.96
N GLY A 215 7.69 4.00 3.52
CA GLY A 215 7.77 2.60 3.95
C GLY A 215 7.93 1.62 2.77
N PRO A 216 8.12 0.33 3.06
CA PRO A 216 8.38 -0.69 2.04
C PRO A 216 7.15 -1.04 1.17
N LEU A 217 6.03 -0.32 1.28
CA LEU A 217 4.78 -0.63 0.59
C LEU A 217 4.96 -0.84 -0.92
N ARG A 218 5.73 0.03 -1.58
CA ARG A 218 6.00 -0.09 -3.03
C ARG A 218 6.73 -1.38 -3.37
N THR A 219 7.72 -1.75 -2.57
CA THR A 219 8.48 -3.00 -2.72
C THR A 219 7.59 -4.20 -2.49
N ILE A 220 6.77 -4.18 -1.44
CA ILE A 220 5.82 -5.25 -1.12
C ILE A 220 4.82 -5.45 -2.26
N VAL A 221 4.24 -4.37 -2.79
CA VAL A 221 3.32 -4.43 -3.94
C VAL A 221 4.03 -5.00 -5.17
N ALA A 222 5.27 -4.60 -5.44
CA ALA A 222 6.06 -5.13 -6.55
C ALA A 222 6.31 -6.64 -6.41
N LEU A 223 6.63 -7.12 -5.20
CA LEU A 223 6.81 -8.55 -4.92
C LEU A 223 5.51 -9.34 -5.14
N ILE A 224 4.38 -8.81 -4.66
CA ILE A 224 3.07 -9.45 -4.81
C ILE A 224 2.68 -9.52 -6.29
N VAL A 225 2.73 -8.39 -7.01
CA VAL A 225 2.35 -8.34 -8.42
C VAL A 225 3.29 -9.18 -9.28
N GLY A 226 4.61 -9.04 -9.10
CA GLY A 226 5.61 -9.83 -9.81
C GLY A 226 5.45 -11.33 -9.55
N GLY A 227 5.17 -11.70 -8.30
CA GLY A 227 4.87 -13.07 -7.90
C GLY A 227 3.63 -13.62 -8.60
N ALA A 228 2.52 -12.88 -8.61
CA ALA A 228 1.29 -13.26 -9.30
C ALA A 228 1.51 -13.45 -10.81
N VAL A 229 2.26 -12.54 -11.46
CA VAL A 229 2.59 -12.64 -12.89
C VAL A 229 3.39 -13.91 -13.19
N LEU A 230 4.37 -14.26 -12.35
CA LEU A 230 5.16 -15.49 -12.52
C LEU A 230 4.32 -16.76 -12.33
N VAL A 231 3.41 -16.77 -11.36
CA VAL A 231 2.49 -17.91 -11.14
C VAL A 231 1.57 -18.11 -12.34
N LEU A 232 0.93 -17.03 -12.81
CA LEU A 232 0.01 -17.10 -13.94
C LEU A 232 0.74 -17.46 -15.25
N GLY A 233 1.88 -16.81 -15.53
CA GLY A 233 2.67 -17.07 -16.72
C GLY A 233 3.26 -18.49 -16.74
N GLY A 234 3.80 -18.94 -15.60
CA GLY A 234 4.31 -20.29 -15.43
C GLY A 234 3.22 -21.35 -15.57
N GLY A 235 2.06 -21.16 -14.93
CA GLY A 235 0.92 -22.09 -15.01
C GLY A 235 0.29 -22.18 -16.40
N ALA A 236 0.24 -21.08 -17.14
CA ALA A 236 -0.28 -21.03 -18.50
C ALA A 236 0.64 -21.67 -19.55
N TYR A 237 1.92 -21.92 -19.23
CA TYR A 237 2.91 -22.45 -20.17
C TYR A 237 2.47 -23.76 -20.84
N GLY A 238 2.03 -24.75 -20.06
CA GLY A 238 1.62 -26.07 -20.58
C GLY A 238 0.46 -26.00 -21.58
N PRO A 239 -0.68 -25.36 -21.23
CA PRO A 239 -1.79 -25.15 -22.15
C PRO A 239 -1.41 -24.39 -23.42
N ILE A 240 -0.57 -23.34 -23.32
CA ILE A 240 -0.14 -22.53 -24.47
C ILE A 240 0.80 -23.32 -25.38
N ALA A 241 1.79 -24.03 -24.82
CA ALA A 241 2.72 -24.87 -25.56
C ALA A 241 1.98 -25.97 -26.34
N LYS A 242 0.97 -26.60 -25.74
CA LYS A 242 0.11 -27.59 -26.39
C LYS A 242 -0.68 -26.99 -27.57
N ARG A 243 -1.30 -25.82 -27.40
CA ARG A 243 -2.05 -25.14 -28.48
C ARG A 243 -1.14 -24.74 -29.64
N LEU A 244 0.06 -24.22 -29.36
CA LEU A 244 1.04 -23.83 -30.38
C LEU A 244 1.63 -25.04 -31.11
N GLY A 245 1.90 -26.14 -30.39
CA GLY A 245 2.33 -27.40 -30.98
C GLY A 245 1.29 -27.96 -31.96
N ASN A 246 0.01 -28.00 -31.55
CA ASN A 246 -1.08 -28.46 -32.41
C ASN A 246 -1.25 -27.59 -33.67
N ARG A 247 -1.07 -26.26 -33.57
CA ARG A 247 -1.11 -25.35 -34.73
C ARG A 247 0.05 -25.56 -35.70
N ARG A 248 1.25 -25.87 -35.20
CA ARG A 248 2.41 -26.19 -36.06
C ARG A 248 2.24 -27.54 -36.76
N ALA A 249 1.69 -28.53 -36.07
CA ALA A 249 1.39 -29.84 -36.66
C ALA A 249 0.30 -29.79 -37.75
N ALA A 250 -0.65 -28.85 -37.64
CA ALA A 250 -1.71 -28.64 -38.62
C ALA A 250 -1.28 -27.85 -39.88
N ARG A 251 -0.02 -27.42 -39.98
CA ARG A 251 0.48 -26.67 -41.16
C ARG A 251 0.86 -27.68 -42.26
N PRO A 252 0.23 -27.66 -43.45
CA PRO A 252 0.56 -28.60 -44.52
C PRO A 252 2.02 -28.42 -44.95
N ARG A 253 2.78 -29.54 -45.02
CA ARG A 253 4.10 -29.55 -45.65
C ARG A 253 3.90 -29.31 -47.14
N THR A 254 4.39 -28.18 -47.65
CA THR A 254 4.67 -28.04 -49.08
C THR A 254 5.82 -28.99 -49.42
N GLU A 255 5.52 -30.13 -50.04
CA GLU A 255 6.55 -30.94 -50.68
C GLU A 255 7.19 -30.13 -51.83
N PRO A 256 8.53 -30.10 -51.94
CA PRO A 256 9.15 -29.59 -53.15
C PRO A 256 8.87 -30.61 -54.25
N VAL A 257 8.08 -30.21 -55.24
CA VAL A 257 7.87 -31.00 -56.46
C VAL A 257 9.25 -31.20 -57.10
N GLY A 258 9.67 -32.47 -57.13
CA GLY A 258 10.96 -32.87 -57.65
C GLY A 258 11.12 -32.49 -59.11
N ALA A 259 12.32 -32.01 -59.43
CA ALA A 259 12.84 -31.92 -60.77
C ALA A 259 12.83 -33.31 -61.44
N ARG A 260 12.18 -33.40 -62.58
CA ARG A 260 12.49 -34.33 -63.67
C ARG A 260 12.38 -33.59 -64.98
#